data_AF-A0AAN1WFC1-F1
#
_entry.id   AF-A0AAN1WFC1-F1
#
_cell.length_a   1.000
_cell.length_b   1.000
_cell.length_c   1.000
_cell.angle_alpha   90.00
_cell.angle_beta   90.00
_cell.angle_gamma   90.00
#
_symmetry.space_group_name_H-M   'P 1'
#
loop_
_entity.id
_entity.type
_entity.pdbx_description
1 polymer ?
#
loop_
_entity_poly.entity_id
_entity_poly.type
_entity_poly.pdbx_seq_one_letter_code
_entity_poly.pdbx_strand_id
1 'polypeptide(L)'
;MNKHMLTGVLLGTIIATAGGAYAIRSASPQSAAIVSVTPITIGMEQQFATITQVEPLVTPGAPTLANIISSKPIVVAGQVREVCEERTVTHQAPSKDENQIAGTAAGAVIGGLLGNQVGGGNGKKAATALGAIAGGLIGKSAQAQHQQQQTYQTVEQVCNNVREPDQTTGYEVTVNVEGQHQTITASYLPKQPLPVVNGEIITDINKVKAIKANMPPPMYEVTYSLGDKLGMSTLAKAPEVGTEIPFEFGQLLTTPEQLANLKARENTVIAYNVMYQSDAGIGNVRMTQHPTGDTLQLKRGEPVIP
;
A
#
# COMPACT_ATOMS: atom_id res chain seq x y z
N MET A 1 18.33 -34.93 9.99
CA MET A 1 17.54 -35.67 11.00
C MET A 1 16.10 -35.48 10.61
N ASN A 2 15.24 -36.44 10.30
CA ASN A 2 15.00 -37.85 10.64
C ASN A 2 13.86 -38.28 9.66
N LYS A 3 13.40 -39.50 9.46
CA LYS A 3 13.74 -40.90 9.76
C LYS A 3 12.76 -41.69 8.86
N HIS A 4 13.19 -42.86 8.43
CA HIS A 4 12.42 -43.93 7.78
C HIS A 4 10.93 -43.99 8.13
N MET A 5 10.08 -44.23 7.13
CA MET A 5 8.80 -44.89 7.36
C MET A 5 8.66 -46.09 6.42
N LEU A 6 8.69 -47.24 7.07
CA LEU A 6 8.60 -48.61 6.59
C LEU A 6 7.12 -49.01 6.65
N THR A 7 6.51 -49.35 5.52
CA THR A 7 5.17 -49.96 5.43
C THR A 7 5.11 -50.68 4.08
N GLY A 8 4.89 -51.97 3.92
CA GLY A 8 4.61 -53.09 4.81
C GLY A 8 4.24 -54.21 3.84
N VAL A 9 5.12 -55.20 3.68
CA VAL A 9 4.90 -56.32 2.75
C VAL A 9 3.89 -57.27 3.37
N LEU A 10 2.68 -57.31 2.81
CA LEU A 10 1.68 -58.35 3.10
C LEU A 10 2.03 -59.60 2.27
N LEU A 11 2.71 -60.56 2.91
CA LEU A 11 2.85 -61.93 2.39
C LEU A 11 1.54 -62.68 2.64
N GLY A 12 0.67 -62.71 1.63
CA GLY A 12 -0.48 -63.61 1.59
C GLY A 12 -0.02 -65.02 1.24
N THR A 13 -0.21 -65.95 2.16
CA THR A 13 0.04 -67.39 1.96
C THR A 13 -1.04 -67.99 1.06
N ILE A 14 -0.66 -68.52 -0.10
CA ILE A 14 -1.55 -69.33 -0.93
C ILE A 14 -1.48 -70.78 -0.43
N ILE A 15 -2.63 -71.30 -0.01
CA ILE A 15 -2.86 -72.68 0.40
C ILE A 15 -2.72 -73.59 -0.83
N ALA A 16 -1.80 -74.55 -0.77
CA ALA A 16 -1.72 -75.63 -1.74
C ALA A 16 -2.63 -76.79 -1.30
N THR A 17 -3.72 -77.02 -2.05
CA THR A 17 -4.47 -78.28 -2.00
C THR A 17 -4.24 -79.06 -3.30
N ALA A 18 -3.77 -80.29 -3.14
CA ALA A 18 -3.55 -81.24 -4.23
C ALA A 18 -4.87 -81.86 -4.69
N GLY A 19 -5.05 -82.02 -6.01
CA GLY A 19 -6.08 -82.89 -6.57
C GLY A 19 -6.44 -82.59 -8.02
N GLY A 20 -6.00 -83.44 -8.94
CA GLY A 20 -6.61 -83.61 -10.26
C GLY A 20 -5.81 -83.04 -11.43
N ALA A 21 -5.19 -83.93 -12.21
CA ALA A 21 -4.71 -83.62 -13.55
C ALA A 21 -5.91 -83.41 -14.48
N TYR A 22 -6.37 -82.16 -14.59
CA TYR A 22 -7.02 -81.69 -15.80
C TYR A 22 -5.95 -80.99 -16.62
N ALA A 23 -5.81 -81.38 -17.88
CA ALA A 23 -5.09 -80.59 -18.86
C ALA A 23 -5.85 -79.27 -19.05
N ILE A 24 -5.61 -78.32 -18.16
CA ILE A 24 -5.91 -76.93 -18.43
C ILE A 24 -4.93 -76.60 -19.54
N ARG A 25 -5.44 -76.56 -20.79
CA ARG A 25 -4.81 -75.71 -21.80
C ARG A 25 -4.65 -74.38 -21.10
N SER A 26 -3.41 -74.02 -20.75
CA SER A 26 -3.11 -72.71 -20.23
C SER A 26 -3.55 -71.75 -21.32
N ALA A 27 -4.77 -71.23 -21.17
CA ALA A 27 -5.09 -69.96 -21.76
C ALA A 27 -4.07 -69.04 -21.11
N SER A 28 -2.99 -68.76 -21.83
CA SER A 28 -1.99 -67.78 -21.44
C SER A 28 -2.77 -66.56 -20.96
N PRO A 29 -2.47 -65.99 -19.78
CA PRO A 29 -3.19 -64.83 -19.31
C PRO A 29 -3.17 -63.81 -20.44
N GLN A 30 -4.36 -63.47 -20.90
CA GLN A 30 -4.51 -62.51 -21.98
C GLN A 30 -4.23 -61.09 -21.49
N SER A 31 -3.64 -60.92 -20.30
CA SER A 31 -3.40 -59.64 -19.65
C SER A 31 -2.02 -59.62 -19.00
N ALA A 32 -1.24 -58.58 -19.25
CA ALA A 32 -0.01 -58.26 -18.53
C ALA A 32 -0.24 -57.11 -17.55
N ALA A 33 0.40 -57.14 -16.38
CA ALA A 33 0.34 -56.03 -15.43
C ALA A 33 1.25 -54.89 -15.89
N ILE A 34 0.76 -53.66 -15.89
CA ILE A 34 1.57 -52.48 -16.19
C ILE A 34 2.48 -52.21 -14.98
N VAL A 35 3.78 -52.11 -15.24
CA VAL A 35 4.80 -51.86 -14.22
C VAL A 35 5.15 -50.37 -14.16
N SER A 36 5.25 -49.71 -15.31
CA SER A 36 5.48 -48.27 -15.39
C SER A 36 5.01 -47.68 -16.71
N VAL A 37 4.62 -46.41 -16.68
CA VAL A 37 4.26 -45.62 -17.85
C VAL A 37 5.13 -44.37 -17.85
N THR A 38 5.96 -44.22 -18.89
CA THR A 38 6.85 -43.07 -19.03
C THR A 38 6.47 -42.27 -20.27
N PRO A 39 6.09 -40.99 -20.13
CA PRO A 39 5.77 -40.16 -21.29
C PRO A 39 7.03 -39.87 -22.11
N ILE A 40 6.89 -39.88 -23.43
CA ILE A 40 7.87 -39.41 -24.40
C ILE A 40 7.38 -38.05 -24.89
N THR A 41 8.11 -37.00 -24.58
CA THR A 41 7.82 -35.63 -25.05
C THR A 41 8.70 -35.25 -26.24
N ILE A 42 8.26 -34.28 -27.04
CA ILE A 42 9.15 -33.62 -28.00
C ILE A 42 10.01 -32.64 -27.21
N GLY A 43 11.28 -32.97 -27.00
CA GLY A 43 12.27 -31.97 -26.63
C GLY A 43 12.62 -31.15 -27.86
N MET A 44 12.02 -29.96 -28.02
CA MET A 44 12.57 -28.99 -28.97
C MET A 44 13.82 -28.40 -28.35
N GLU A 45 14.92 -28.34 -29.10
CA GLU A 45 16.13 -27.64 -28.65
C GLU A 45 15.81 -26.14 -28.66
N GLN A 46 15.45 -25.60 -27.49
CA GLN A 46 15.02 -24.23 -27.36
C GLN A 46 16.18 -23.29 -27.67
N GLN A 47 16.00 -22.44 -28.68
CA GLN A 47 16.97 -21.41 -29.01
C GLN A 47 16.78 -20.19 -28.12
N PHE A 48 17.89 -19.55 -27.76
CA PHE A 48 17.92 -18.31 -27.01
C PHE A 48 18.71 -17.28 -27.78
N ALA A 49 18.18 -16.06 -27.81
CA ALA A 49 18.85 -14.90 -28.34
C ALA A 49 19.26 -13.98 -27.18
N THR A 50 20.51 -13.55 -27.19
CA THR A 50 21.03 -12.61 -26.18
C THR A 50 20.85 -11.20 -26.69
N ILE A 51 20.21 -10.33 -25.91
CA ILE A 51 20.08 -8.91 -26.26
C ILE A 51 21.46 -8.24 -26.18
N THR A 52 21.88 -7.58 -27.25
CA THR A 52 23.17 -6.88 -27.31
C THR A 52 23.03 -5.37 -27.26
N GLN A 53 21.92 -4.82 -27.75
CA GLN A 53 21.66 -3.37 -27.79
C GLN A 53 20.17 -3.10 -27.72
N VAL A 54 19.80 -1.99 -27.07
CA VAL A 54 18.40 -1.55 -26.89
C VAL A 54 18.33 -0.05 -27.08
N GLU A 55 17.54 0.40 -28.03
CA GLU A 55 17.33 1.81 -28.33
C GLU A 55 15.84 2.16 -28.31
N PRO A 56 15.43 3.29 -27.71
CA PRO A 56 14.06 3.74 -27.78
C PRO A 56 13.71 4.15 -29.22
N LEU A 57 12.63 3.60 -29.75
CA LEU A 57 12.14 3.96 -31.08
C LEU A 57 11.46 5.33 -31.02
N VAL A 58 11.92 6.27 -31.84
CA VAL A 58 11.28 7.59 -31.94
C VAL A 58 10.03 7.46 -32.82
N THR A 59 8.86 7.47 -32.19
CA THR A 59 7.58 7.41 -32.93
C THR A 59 7.28 8.76 -33.58
N PRO A 60 7.24 8.87 -34.93
CA PRO A 60 6.97 10.12 -35.60
C PRO A 60 5.61 10.69 -35.19
N GLY A 61 5.58 11.97 -34.80
CA GLY A 61 4.36 12.66 -34.37
C GLY A 61 3.90 12.36 -32.94
N ALA A 62 4.59 11.50 -32.19
CA ALA A 62 4.35 11.38 -30.76
C ALA A 62 4.87 12.65 -30.02
N PRO A 63 4.11 13.18 -29.05
CA PRO A 63 4.60 14.31 -28.26
C PRO A 63 5.85 13.96 -27.47
N THR A 64 6.84 14.84 -27.45
CA THR A 64 8.00 14.72 -26.56
C THR A 64 7.55 14.85 -25.11
N LEU A 65 8.22 14.19 -24.17
CA LEU A 65 7.94 14.30 -22.74
C LEU A 65 9.01 15.15 -22.04
N ALA A 66 8.57 16.15 -21.28
CA ALA A 66 9.39 16.96 -20.40
C ALA A 66 9.51 16.27 -19.03
N ASN A 67 10.72 15.88 -18.65
CA ASN A 67 10.97 15.22 -17.37
C ASN A 67 10.95 16.24 -16.23
N ILE A 68 10.27 15.93 -15.13
CA ILE A 68 10.20 16.82 -13.98
C ILE A 68 11.48 16.69 -13.15
N ILE A 69 12.17 17.80 -12.94
CA ILE A 69 13.37 17.88 -12.11
C ILE A 69 12.98 18.25 -10.67
N SER A 70 12.18 19.31 -10.52
CA SER A 70 11.71 19.75 -9.21
C SER A 70 10.36 20.46 -9.29
N SER A 71 9.62 20.45 -8.19
CA SER A 71 8.34 21.13 -8.06
C SER A 71 8.21 21.75 -6.69
N LYS A 72 7.88 23.04 -6.61
CA LYS A 72 7.70 23.78 -5.35
C LYS A 72 6.31 24.44 -5.32
N PRO A 73 5.59 24.41 -4.19
CA PRO A 73 4.30 25.07 -4.08
C PRO A 73 4.48 26.59 -4.10
N ILE A 74 3.57 27.27 -4.80
CA ILE A 74 3.42 28.72 -4.77
C ILE A 74 2.36 29.03 -3.72
N VAL A 75 2.79 29.55 -2.58
CA VAL A 75 1.95 29.79 -1.40
C VAL A 75 1.68 31.28 -1.28
N VAL A 76 0.40 31.66 -1.20
CA VAL A 76 -0.04 33.02 -0.90
C VAL A 76 -0.42 33.08 0.57
N ALA A 77 0.15 34.04 1.29
CA ALA A 77 -0.13 34.23 2.71
C ALA A 77 -1.61 34.59 2.91
N GLY A 78 -2.26 33.94 3.88
CA GLY A 78 -3.64 34.25 4.23
C GLY A 78 -3.78 35.66 4.79
N GLN A 79 -4.91 36.31 4.52
CA GLN A 79 -5.16 37.67 5.00
C GLN A 79 -5.38 37.67 6.52
N VAL A 80 -4.97 38.75 7.17
CA VAL A 80 -5.29 39.00 8.58
C VAL A 80 -6.51 39.89 8.60
N ARG A 81 -7.58 39.44 9.25
CA ARG A 81 -8.78 40.24 9.50
C ARG A 81 -9.03 40.40 10.98
N GLU A 82 -9.42 41.60 11.38
CA GLU A 82 -9.87 41.86 12.73
C GLU A 82 -11.34 41.45 12.85
N VAL A 83 -11.63 40.54 13.77
CA VAL A 83 -12.98 40.09 14.09
C VAL A 83 -13.32 40.57 15.48
N CYS A 84 -14.32 41.45 15.56
CA CYS A 84 -14.84 41.96 16.82
C CYS A 84 -16.13 41.22 17.20
N GLU A 85 -16.15 40.66 18.40
CA GLU A 85 -17.31 39.98 18.97
C GLU A 85 -17.75 40.70 20.23
N GLU A 86 -19.06 40.89 20.39
CA GLU A 86 -19.61 41.30 21.67
C GLU A 86 -19.49 40.14 22.65
N ARG A 87 -18.75 40.35 23.74
CA ARG A 87 -18.63 39.38 24.82
C ARG A 87 -19.07 40.00 26.12
N THR A 88 -19.84 39.23 26.87
CA THR A 88 -20.15 39.56 28.25
C THR A 88 -18.89 39.32 29.07
N VAL A 89 -18.22 40.41 29.45
CA VAL A 89 -17.06 40.40 30.34
C VAL A 89 -17.51 40.75 31.74
N THR A 90 -16.89 40.11 32.72
CA THR A 90 -17.24 40.29 34.14
C THR A 90 -16.18 41.18 34.77
N HIS A 91 -16.57 42.39 35.18
CA HIS A 91 -15.71 43.33 35.87
C HIS A 91 -15.96 43.26 37.37
N GLN A 92 -14.91 43.49 38.15
CA GLN A 92 -15.09 43.78 39.58
C GLN A 92 -15.71 45.17 39.72
N ALA A 93 -16.78 45.28 40.49
CA ALA A 93 -17.44 46.53 40.76
C ALA A 93 -16.45 47.46 41.49
N PRO A 94 -16.38 48.75 41.11
CA PRO A 94 -15.56 49.70 41.83
C PRO A 94 -16.00 49.77 43.29
N SER A 95 -15.03 49.83 44.20
CA SER A 95 -15.28 49.96 45.63
C SER A 95 -16.06 51.24 45.93
N LYS A 96 -17.34 51.11 46.28
CA LYS A 96 -18.20 52.27 46.63
C LYS A 96 -17.77 53.03 47.89
N ASP A 97 -16.87 52.45 48.68
CA ASP A 97 -16.32 53.02 49.91
C ASP A 97 -14.88 52.54 50.05
N GLU A 98 -13.95 53.30 49.47
CA GLU A 98 -12.51 53.00 49.38
C GLU A 98 -11.87 52.84 50.77
N ASN A 99 -12.44 53.53 51.77
CA ASN A 99 -11.94 53.53 53.14
C ASN A 99 -12.68 52.55 54.07
N GLN A 100 -13.66 51.80 53.55
CA GLN A 100 -14.45 50.80 54.30
C GLN A 100 -15.01 51.37 55.62
N ILE A 101 -15.39 52.66 55.58
CA ILE A 101 -15.72 53.47 56.75
C ILE A 101 -17.04 53.01 57.34
N ALA A 102 -18.00 52.64 56.49
CA ALA A 102 -19.33 52.23 56.94
C ALA A 102 -19.28 50.97 57.82
N GLY A 103 -18.56 49.93 57.37
CA GLY A 103 -18.38 48.67 58.09
C GLY A 103 -17.49 48.84 59.32
N THR A 104 -16.46 49.69 59.24
CA THR A 104 -15.61 50.03 60.39
C THR A 104 -16.40 50.75 61.48
N ALA A 105 -17.20 51.75 61.12
CA ALA A 105 -17.99 52.52 62.07
C ALA A 105 -19.13 51.67 62.67
N ALA A 106 -19.87 50.93 61.85
CA ALA A 106 -20.93 50.05 62.34
C ALA A 106 -20.38 48.95 63.26
N GLY A 107 -19.27 48.31 62.85
CA GLY A 107 -18.59 47.30 63.66
C GLY A 107 -18.04 47.87 64.98
N ALA A 108 -17.52 49.10 64.96
CA ALA A 108 -17.02 49.78 66.16
C ALA A 108 -18.15 50.14 67.13
N VAL A 109 -19.32 50.57 66.64
CA VAL A 109 -20.49 50.84 67.47
C VAL A 109 -21.00 49.55 68.10
N ILE A 110 -21.18 48.48 67.31
CA ILE A 110 -21.64 47.18 67.82
C ILE A 110 -20.63 46.61 68.82
N GLY A 111 -19.35 46.60 68.48
CA GLY A 111 -18.28 46.11 69.34
C GLY A 111 -18.10 46.92 70.62
N GLY A 112 -18.30 48.24 70.56
CA GLY A 112 -18.28 49.11 71.74
C GLY A 112 -19.48 48.86 72.65
N LEU A 113 -20.69 48.72 72.09
CA LEU A 113 -21.89 48.42 72.87
C LEU A 113 -21.81 47.04 73.55
N LEU A 114 -21.25 46.04 72.86
CA LEU A 114 -21.01 44.71 73.44
C LEU A 114 -19.89 44.74 74.50
N GLY A 115 -18.81 45.47 74.25
CA GLY A 115 -17.71 45.65 75.20
C GLY A 115 -18.14 46.39 76.47
N ASN A 116 -19.13 47.26 76.38
CA ASN A 116 -19.74 47.95 77.53
C ASN A 116 -20.58 47.02 78.42
N GLN A 117 -20.93 45.82 77.97
CA GLN A 117 -21.68 44.85 78.80
C GLN A 117 -20.75 43.93 79.62
N VAL A 118 -19.44 43.96 79.35
CA VAL A 118 -18.46 43.08 79.98
C VAL A 118 -17.57 43.88 80.94
N GLY A 119 -17.86 43.80 82.23
CA GLY A 119 -17.07 44.40 83.32
C GLY A 119 -17.72 45.60 84.02
N GLY A 120 -17.28 45.88 85.25
CA GLY A 120 -17.76 46.99 86.08
C GLY A 120 -16.78 48.17 86.15
N GLY A 121 -17.29 49.36 86.50
CA GLY A 121 -16.47 50.54 86.78
C GLY A 121 -15.58 50.98 85.61
N ASN A 122 -14.30 51.27 85.88
CA ASN A 122 -13.34 51.71 84.86
C ASN A 122 -12.97 50.60 83.85
N GLY A 123 -13.13 49.32 84.20
CA GLY A 123 -12.91 48.20 83.28
C GLY A 123 -13.88 48.20 82.10
N LYS A 124 -15.12 48.68 82.34
CA LYS A 124 -16.16 48.84 81.32
C LYS A 124 -15.74 49.77 80.18
N LYS A 125 -15.05 50.87 80.52
CA LYS A 125 -14.56 51.85 79.53
C LYS A 125 -13.44 51.27 78.67
N ALA A 126 -12.51 50.53 79.26
CA ALA A 126 -11.43 49.87 78.54
C ALA A 126 -11.96 48.75 77.63
N ALA A 127 -12.90 47.92 78.12
CA ALA A 127 -13.54 46.88 77.34
C ALA A 127 -14.37 47.43 76.16
N THR A 128 -15.05 48.57 76.36
CA THR A 128 -15.75 49.30 75.28
C THR A 128 -14.77 49.76 74.19
N ALA A 129 -13.65 50.37 74.57
CA ALA A 129 -12.65 50.84 73.61
C ALA A 129 -12.01 49.69 72.83
N LEU A 130 -11.65 48.60 73.51
CA LEU A 130 -11.12 47.39 72.86
C LEU A 130 -12.16 46.74 71.94
N GLY A 131 -13.41 46.64 72.40
CA GLY A 131 -14.52 46.10 71.61
C GLY A 131 -14.79 46.92 70.36
N ALA A 132 -14.71 48.25 70.44
CA ALA A 132 -14.87 49.14 69.29
C ALA A 132 -13.75 48.98 68.26
N ILE A 133 -12.49 48.85 68.70
CA ILE A 133 -11.34 48.63 67.80
C ILE A 133 -11.47 47.26 67.11
N ALA A 134 -11.71 46.19 67.88
CA ALA A 134 -11.85 44.84 67.34
C ALA A 134 -13.06 44.74 66.39
N GLY A 135 -14.21 45.30 66.79
CA GLY A 135 -15.41 45.35 65.97
C GLY A 135 -15.22 46.14 64.68
N GLY A 136 -14.48 47.25 64.73
CA GLY A 136 -14.15 48.04 63.54
C GLY A 136 -13.26 47.30 62.54
N LEU A 137 -12.23 46.58 63.02
CA LEU A 137 -11.35 45.78 62.16
C LEU A 137 -12.09 44.61 61.49
N ILE A 138 -12.97 43.94 62.22
CA ILE A 138 -13.79 42.85 61.67
C ILE A 138 -14.81 43.39 60.66
N GLY A 139 -15.47 44.51 60.99
CA GLY A 139 -16.42 45.17 60.10
C GLY A 139 -15.77 45.65 58.79
N LYS A 140 -14.52 46.14 58.87
CA LYS A 140 -13.69 46.50 57.71
C LYS A 140 -13.47 45.31 56.78
N SER A 141 -13.01 44.18 57.32
CA SER A 141 -12.73 42.96 56.55
C SER A 141 -13.98 42.34 55.92
N ALA A 142 -15.11 42.35 56.64
CA ALA A 142 -16.39 41.86 56.13
C ALA A 142 -16.90 42.70 54.95
N GLN A 143 -16.76 44.03 55.04
CA GLN A 143 -17.08 44.93 53.93
C GLN A 143 -16.13 44.72 52.74
N ALA A 144 -14.83 44.52 52.98
CA ALA A 144 -13.85 44.25 51.93
C ALA A 144 -14.18 42.97 51.13
N GLN A 145 -14.54 41.88 51.83
CA GLN A 145 -14.89 40.62 51.18
C GLN A 145 -16.20 40.72 50.38
N HIS A 146 -17.20 41.43 50.91
CA HIS A 146 -18.44 41.68 50.17
C HIS A 146 -18.23 42.59 48.95
N GLN A 147 -17.36 43.59 49.04
CA GLN A 147 -17.01 44.45 47.90
C GLN A 147 -16.28 43.67 46.80
N GLN A 148 -15.38 42.73 47.15
CA GLN A 148 -14.68 41.88 46.18
C GLN A 148 -15.61 40.92 45.42
N GLN A 149 -16.74 40.55 46.01
CA GLN A 149 -17.74 39.68 45.38
C GLN A 149 -18.76 40.44 44.52
N GLN A 150 -18.75 41.78 44.55
CA GLN A 150 -19.56 42.57 43.65
C GLN A 150 -18.88 42.58 42.29
N THR A 151 -19.39 41.77 41.38
CA THR A 151 -19.07 41.85 39.97
C THR A 151 -20.26 42.39 39.21
N TYR A 152 -19.98 43.05 38.09
CA TYR A 152 -21.00 43.44 37.13
C TYR A 152 -20.57 42.97 35.76
N GLN A 153 -21.55 42.62 34.94
CA GLN A 153 -21.33 42.17 33.59
C GLN A 153 -21.54 43.34 32.64
N THR A 154 -20.56 43.61 31.80
CA THR A 154 -20.67 44.56 30.69
C THR A 154 -20.57 43.80 29.38
N VAL A 155 -21.24 44.32 28.36
CA VAL A 155 -21.02 43.87 26.99
C VAL A 155 -19.88 44.72 26.46
N GLU A 156 -18.73 44.10 26.23
CA GLU A 156 -17.58 44.75 25.59
C GLU A 156 -17.36 44.16 24.21
N GLN A 157 -16.97 45.02 23.27
CA GLN A 157 -16.56 44.60 21.94
C GLN A 157 -15.09 44.16 21.99
N VAL A 158 -14.86 42.85 21.93
CA VAL A 158 -13.52 42.26 21.97
C VAL A 158 -13.08 41.96 20.53
N CYS A 159 -12.03 42.62 20.08
CA CYS A 159 -11.46 42.44 18.74
C CYS A 159 -10.24 41.51 18.77
N ASN A 160 -10.24 40.48 17.93
CA ASN A 160 -9.13 39.55 17.75
C ASN A 160 -8.68 39.53 16.30
N ASN A 161 -7.36 39.49 16.08
CA ASN A 161 -6.80 39.29 14.75
C ASN A 161 -6.86 37.80 14.39
N VAL A 162 -7.67 37.48 13.38
CA VAL A 162 -7.78 36.13 12.83
C VAL A 162 -7.02 36.09 11.52
N ARG A 163 -6.00 35.23 11.44
CA ARG A 163 -5.25 34.98 10.21
C ARG A 163 -5.89 33.81 9.46
N GLU A 164 -6.25 34.05 8.20
CA GLU A 164 -6.67 32.98 7.30
C GLU A 164 -5.51 32.03 7.00
N PRO A 165 -5.77 30.74 6.73
CA PRO A 165 -4.71 29.81 6.38
C PRO A 165 -4.06 30.22 5.06
N ASP A 166 -2.75 29.99 4.96
CA ASP A 166 -2.02 30.20 3.72
C ASP A 166 -2.56 29.26 2.62
N GLN A 167 -2.71 29.77 1.40
CA GLN A 167 -3.31 29.03 0.29
C GLN A 167 -2.26 28.71 -0.78
N THR A 168 -2.19 27.46 -1.20
CA THR A 168 -1.38 27.06 -2.36
C THR A 168 -2.15 27.39 -3.64
N THR A 169 -1.63 28.30 -4.45
CA THR A 169 -2.30 28.78 -5.68
C THR A 169 -1.79 28.09 -6.93
N GLY A 170 -0.65 27.41 -6.84
CA GLY A 170 -0.07 26.65 -7.94
C GLY A 170 1.28 26.06 -7.57
N TYR A 171 2.03 25.64 -8.57
CA TYR A 171 3.34 25.02 -8.44
C TYR A 171 4.30 25.61 -9.46
N GLU A 172 5.48 25.98 -9.00
CA GLU A 172 6.62 26.24 -9.85
C GLU A 172 7.31 24.91 -10.13
N VAL A 173 7.38 24.53 -11.40
CA VAL A 173 7.88 23.23 -11.85
C VAL A 173 9.06 23.45 -12.77
N THR A 174 10.22 22.91 -12.40
CA THR A 174 11.39 22.88 -13.28
C THR A 174 11.40 21.56 -14.02
N VAL A 175 11.42 21.63 -15.35
CA VAL A 175 11.44 20.47 -16.25
C VAL A 175 12.71 20.46 -17.10
N ASN A 176 13.13 19.27 -17.50
CA ASN A 176 14.14 19.05 -18.53
C ASN A 176 13.43 18.70 -19.85
N VAL A 177 13.62 19.54 -20.85
CA VAL A 177 13.20 19.31 -22.24
C VAL A 177 14.46 19.22 -23.09
N GLU A 178 14.77 18.03 -23.60
CA GLU A 178 15.90 17.81 -24.52
C GLU A 178 17.27 18.33 -23.99
N GLY A 179 17.49 18.25 -22.68
CA GLY A 179 18.71 18.73 -22.02
C GLY A 179 18.65 20.17 -21.52
N GLN A 180 17.59 20.92 -21.86
CA GLN A 180 17.37 22.29 -21.38
C GLN A 180 16.44 22.34 -20.18
N HIS A 181 16.86 23.07 -19.15
CA HIS A 181 16.04 23.27 -17.96
C HIS A 181 15.13 24.48 -18.15
N GLN A 182 13.83 24.29 -17.96
CA GLN A 182 12.83 25.35 -18.03
C GLN A 182 11.94 25.34 -16.80
N THR A 183 11.59 26.52 -16.30
CA THR A 183 10.68 26.69 -15.16
C THR A 183 9.33 27.18 -15.66
N ILE A 184 8.28 26.46 -15.30
CA ILE A 184 6.89 26.73 -15.69
C ILE A 184 5.98 26.74 -14.47
N THR A 185 4.81 27.35 -14.59
CA THR A 185 3.77 27.31 -13.56
C THR A 185 2.67 26.31 -13.93
N ALA A 186 2.23 25.52 -12.95
CA ALA A 186 1.12 24.59 -13.08
C ALA A 186 0.09 24.80 -11.96
N SER A 187 -1.20 24.59 -12.25
CA SER A 187 -2.28 24.69 -11.25
C SER A 187 -2.39 23.46 -10.35
N TYR A 188 -1.65 22.40 -10.65
CA TYR A 188 -1.60 21.14 -9.89
C TYR A 188 -0.16 20.67 -9.74
N LEU A 189 0.09 19.75 -8.82
CA LEU A 189 1.39 19.12 -8.63
C LEU A 189 1.57 17.99 -9.66
N PRO A 190 2.38 18.14 -10.70
CA PRO A 190 2.59 17.07 -11.66
C PRO A 190 3.52 16.01 -11.06
N LYS A 191 3.12 14.73 -11.15
CA LYS A 191 3.89 13.58 -10.65
C LYS A 191 4.56 12.76 -11.75
N GLN A 192 4.32 13.14 -13.00
CA GLN A 192 4.79 12.42 -14.18
C GLN A 192 5.22 13.44 -15.25
N PRO A 193 6.13 13.06 -16.17
CA PRO A 193 6.56 13.93 -17.25
C PRO A 193 5.39 14.58 -17.99
N LEU A 194 5.57 15.84 -18.38
CA LEU A 194 4.55 16.63 -19.06
C LEU A 194 4.73 16.56 -20.58
N PRO A 195 3.66 16.44 -21.38
CA PRO A 195 3.77 16.44 -22.82
C PRO A 195 4.17 17.81 -23.35
N VAL A 196 5.07 17.80 -24.34
CA VAL A 196 5.50 18.96 -25.12
C VAL A 196 4.91 18.81 -26.52
N VAL A 197 4.10 19.78 -26.92
CA VAL A 197 3.43 19.78 -28.23
C VAL A 197 3.83 21.06 -28.94
N ASN A 198 4.44 20.93 -30.12
CA ASN A 198 4.93 22.09 -30.91
C ASN A 198 5.84 23.05 -30.11
N GLY A 199 6.66 22.50 -29.21
CA GLY A 199 7.56 23.27 -28.33
C GLY A 199 6.92 23.86 -27.07
N GLU A 200 5.60 23.72 -26.89
CA GLU A 200 4.89 24.18 -25.70
C GLU A 200 4.73 23.05 -24.68
N ILE A 201 5.12 23.30 -23.42
CA ILE A 201 4.89 22.37 -22.31
C ILE A 201 3.44 22.51 -21.85
N ILE A 202 2.65 21.45 -22.02
CA ILE A 202 1.23 21.48 -21.66
C ILE A 202 1.06 21.24 -20.16
N THR A 203 0.50 22.23 -19.46
CA THR A 203 0.27 22.22 -18.00
C THR A 203 -1.20 22.15 -17.60
N ASP A 204 -2.13 22.19 -18.55
CA ASP A 204 -3.55 21.98 -18.28
C ASP A 204 -3.83 20.49 -18.04
N ILE A 205 -4.33 20.14 -16.85
CA ILE A 205 -4.52 18.75 -16.44
C ILE A 205 -5.44 17.96 -17.38
N ASN A 206 -6.46 18.60 -17.95
CA ASN A 206 -7.41 17.94 -18.85
C ASN A 206 -6.76 17.69 -20.21
N LYS A 207 -6.02 18.66 -20.74
CA LYS A 207 -5.24 18.49 -21.98
C LYS A 207 -4.14 17.43 -21.81
N VAL A 208 -3.40 17.46 -20.70
CA VAL A 208 -2.38 16.46 -20.38
C VAL A 208 -2.99 15.06 -20.36
N LYS A 209 -4.14 14.88 -19.71
CA LYS A 209 -4.83 13.59 -19.65
C LYS A 209 -5.25 13.11 -21.05
N ALA A 210 -5.82 13.99 -21.87
CA ALA A 210 -6.24 13.66 -23.23
C ALA A 210 -5.05 13.28 -24.13
N ILE A 211 -3.94 14.02 -24.05
CA ILE A 211 -2.73 13.73 -24.84
C ILE A 211 -2.13 12.39 -24.41
N LYS A 212 -1.98 12.16 -23.11
CA LYS A 212 -1.40 10.90 -22.59
C LYS A 212 -2.24 9.68 -22.92
N ALA A 213 -3.58 9.80 -22.92
CA ALA A 213 -4.47 8.70 -23.25
C ALA A 213 -4.33 8.24 -24.71
N ASN A 214 -3.94 9.14 -25.62
CA ASN A 214 -3.77 8.86 -27.04
C ASN A 214 -2.30 8.69 -27.44
N MET A 215 -1.37 8.72 -26.49
CA MET A 215 0.04 8.54 -26.78
C MET A 215 0.30 7.07 -27.13
N PRO A 216 0.96 6.76 -28.26
CA PRO A 216 1.33 5.39 -28.58
C PRO A 216 2.27 4.85 -27.50
N PRO A 217 2.19 3.55 -27.17
CA PRO A 217 3.12 2.96 -26.22
C PRO A 217 4.56 3.09 -26.74
N PRO A 218 5.55 3.28 -25.85
CA PRO A 218 6.95 3.31 -26.25
C PRO A 218 7.33 1.96 -26.85
N MET A 219 8.02 2.01 -27.99
CA MET A 219 8.61 0.85 -28.63
C MET A 219 10.12 0.96 -28.55
N TYR A 220 10.80 -0.18 -28.60
CA TYR A 220 12.25 -0.26 -28.51
C TYR A 220 12.76 -1.09 -29.67
N GLU A 221 13.75 -0.57 -30.40
CA GLU A 221 14.55 -1.35 -31.32
C GLU A 221 15.56 -2.14 -30.50
N VAL A 222 15.62 -3.45 -30.73
CA VAL A 222 16.57 -4.32 -30.04
C VAL A 222 17.41 -5.07 -31.07
N THR A 223 18.71 -5.05 -30.84
CA THR A 223 19.66 -5.94 -31.53
C THR A 223 19.92 -7.13 -30.63
N TYR A 224 19.91 -8.32 -31.20
CA TYR A 224 20.16 -9.56 -30.48
C TYR A 224 21.14 -10.46 -31.23
N SER A 225 21.88 -11.28 -30.50
CA SER A 225 22.75 -12.32 -31.06
C SER A 225 22.10 -13.69 -30.90
N LEU A 226 22.05 -14.46 -31.99
CA LEU A 226 21.64 -15.86 -32.03
C LEU A 226 22.84 -16.67 -32.55
N GLY A 227 23.63 -17.23 -31.64
CA GLY A 227 24.96 -17.75 -31.96
C GLY A 227 25.82 -16.62 -32.56
N ASP A 228 26.40 -16.86 -33.74
CA ASP A 228 27.26 -15.89 -34.43
C ASP A 228 26.50 -14.86 -35.28
N LYS A 229 25.16 -14.92 -35.33
CA LYS A 229 24.35 -14.02 -36.15
C LYS A 229 23.71 -12.93 -35.32
N LEU A 230 23.72 -11.70 -35.83
CA LEU A 230 22.94 -10.60 -35.29
C LEU A 230 21.57 -10.52 -35.98
N GLY A 231 20.54 -10.22 -35.21
CA GLY A 231 19.19 -9.90 -35.67
C GLY A 231 18.67 -8.64 -35.00
N MET A 232 17.58 -8.10 -35.55
CA MET A 232 16.90 -6.93 -35.02
C MET A 232 15.42 -7.23 -34.82
N SER A 233 14.82 -6.65 -33.79
CA SER A 233 13.40 -6.77 -33.49
C SER A 233 12.88 -5.49 -32.83
N THR A 234 11.57 -5.36 -32.73
CA THR A 234 10.94 -4.25 -32.02
C THR A 234 10.10 -4.78 -30.86
N LEU A 235 10.34 -4.27 -29.65
CA LEU A 235 9.67 -4.71 -28.43
C LEU A 235 8.93 -3.57 -27.76
N ALA A 236 7.79 -3.88 -27.11
CA ALA A 236 7.00 -2.89 -26.36
C ALA A 236 7.58 -2.57 -24.97
N LYS A 237 8.56 -3.35 -24.51
CA LYS A 237 9.25 -3.16 -23.24
C LYS A 237 10.74 -3.31 -23.47
N ALA A 238 11.52 -2.39 -22.90
CA ALA A 238 12.98 -2.45 -22.96
C ALA A 238 13.47 -3.66 -22.14
N PRO A 239 14.13 -4.65 -22.77
CA PRO A 239 14.88 -5.67 -22.04
C PRO A 239 16.21 -5.10 -21.55
N GLU A 240 16.87 -5.78 -20.62
CA GLU A 240 18.25 -5.45 -20.23
C GLU A 240 19.23 -6.05 -21.24
N VAL A 241 20.31 -5.34 -21.54
CA VAL A 241 21.40 -5.89 -22.36
C VAL A 241 22.00 -7.11 -21.63
N GLY A 242 22.22 -8.19 -22.37
CA GLY A 242 22.64 -9.49 -21.85
C GLY A 242 21.48 -10.43 -21.49
N THR A 243 20.22 -9.96 -21.53
CA THR A 243 19.06 -10.84 -21.31
C THR A 243 18.99 -11.90 -22.40
N GLU A 244 18.86 -13.16 -22.00
CA GLU A 244 18.57 -14.28 -22.90
C GLU A 244 17.05 -14.44 -23.04
N ILE A 245 16.57 -14.36 -24.27
CA ILE A 245 15.15 -14.44 -24.60
C ILE A 245 14.92 -15.65 -25.50
N PRO A 246 13.90 -16.49 -25.22
CA PRO A 246 13.55 -17.60 -26.11
C PRO A 246 13.28 -17.08 -27.53
N PHE A 247 13.88 -17.72 -28.52
CA PHE A 247 13.74 -17.40 -29.94
C PHE A 247 13.08 -18.56 -30.66
N GLU A 248 12.02 -18.27 -31.43
CA GLU A 248 11.34 -19.29 -32.22
C GLU A 248 10.74 -18.66 -33.48
N PHE A 249 10.79 -19.38 -34.60
CA PHE A 249 10.19 -18.96 -35.88
C PHE A 249 10.59 -17.54 -36.35
N GLY A 250 11.82 -17.13 -36.10
CA GLY A 250 12.30 -15.82 -36.55
C GLY A 250 12.00 -14.64 -35.61
N GLN A 251 11.41 -14.90 -34.44
CA GLN A 251 11.00 -13.85 -33.50
C GLN A 251 11.42 -14.14 -32.05
N LEU A 252 11.64 -13.06 -31.30
CA LEU A 252 11.82 -13.11 -29.85
C LEU A 252 10.47 -13.35 -29.18
N LEU A 253 10.38 -14.36 -28.32
CA LEU A 253 9.19 -14.66 -27.52
C LEU A 253 9.27 -13.84 -26.24
N THR A 254 8.41 -12.82 -26.12
CA THR A 254 8.48 -11.86 -25.00
C THR A 254 7.14 -11.67 -24.29
N THR A 255 6.04 -12.08 -24.91
CA THR A 255 4.71 -11.97 -24.30
C THR A 255 4.40 -13.17 -23.39
N PRO A 256 3.61 -12.99 -22.32
CA PRO A 256 3.21 -14.10 -21.46
C PRO A 256 2.52 -15.25 -22.22
N GLU A 257 1.74 -14.92 -23.25
CA GLU A 257 1.05 -15.89 -24.09
C GLU A 257 2.04 -16.73 -24.92
N GLN A 258 3.01 -16.09 -25.59
CA GLN A 258 4.06 -16.80 -26.33
C GLN A 258 4.85 -17.74 -25.41
N LEU A 259 5.23 -17.27 -24.22
CA LEU A 259 5.97 -18.07 -23.23
C LEU A 259 5.12 -19.23 -22.69
N ALA A 260 3.81 -19.04 -22.49
CA ALA A 260 2.91 -20.10 -22.06
C ALA A 260 2.74 -21.17 -23.14
N ASN A 261 2.56 -20.75 -24.41
CA ASN A 261 2.47 -21.65 -25.55
C ASN A 261 3.76 -22.44 -25.77
N LEU A 262 4.92 -21.80 -25.56
CA LEU A 262 6.22 -22.47 -25.62
C LEU A 262 6.31 -23.59 -24.57
N LYS A 263 6.00 -23.28 -23.30
CA LYS A 263 6.01 -24.26 -22.20
C LYS A 263 5.03 -25.41 -22.42
N ALA A 264 3.86 -25.14 -22.99
CA ALA A 264 2.88 -26.17 -23.31
C ALA A 264 3.40 -27.14 -24.38
N ARG A 265 4.19 -26.65 -25.34
CA ARG A 265 4.77 -27.46 -26.41
C ARG A 265 5.94 -28.32 -25.95
N GLU A 266 6.83 -27.79 -25.09
CA GLU A 266 7.91 -28.59 -24.47
C GLU A 266 7.37 -29.82 -23.72
N ASN A 267 6.18 -29.69 -23.12
CA ASN A 267 5.53 -30.78 -22.38
C ASN A 267 4.55 -31.62 -23.22
N THR A 268 4.54 -31.47 -24.56
CA THR A 268 3.66 -32.25 -25.42
C THR A 268 4.12 -33.70 -25.49
N VAL A 269 3.33 -34.60 -24.89
CA VAL A 269 3.55 -36.04 -24.94
C VAL A 269 3.10 -36.59 -26.30
N ILE A 270 4.01 -37.24 -27.01
CA ILE A 270 3.74 -37.83 -28.33
C ILE A 270 3.60 -39.36 -28.28
N ALA A 271 4.08 -39.98 -27.20
CA ALA A 271 3.95 -41.41 -26.97
C ALA A 271 4.20 -41.73 -25.49
N TYR A 272 3.94 -42.97 -25.11
CA TYR A 272 4.26 -43.51 -23.80
C TYR A 272 5.07 -44.79 -24.00
N ASN A 273 6.19 -44.91 -23.30
CA ASN A 273 6.88 -46.18 -23.11
C ASN A 273 6.25 -46.88 -21.90
N VAL A 274 5.61 -48.02 -22.15
CA VAL A 274 4.89 -48.79 -21.14
C VAL A 274 5.65 -50.08 -20.87
N MET A 275 6.18 -50.21 -19.65
CA MET A 275 6.73 -51.48 -19.19
C MET A 275 5.62 -52.34 -18.62
N TYR A 276 5.62 -53.63 -18.95
CA TYR A 276 4.62 -54.58 -18.46
C TYR A 276 5.28 -55.89 -18.03
N GLN A 277 4.66 -56.57 -17.06
CA GLN A 277 5.05 -57.89 -16.58
C GLN A 277 4.01 -58.92 -17.05
N SER A 278 4.49 -59.95 -17.74
CA SER A 278 3.71 -61.13 -18.14
C SER A 278 4.35 -62.41 -17.60
N ASP A 279 3.69 -63.54 -17.80
CA ASP A 279 4.25 -64.87 -17.49
C ASP A 279 5.52 -65.19 -18.27
N ALA A 280 5.71 -64.55 -19.44
CA ALA A 280 6.92 -64.67 -20.26
C ALA A 280 8.07 -63.76 -19.80
N GLY A 281 7.83 -62.86 -18.83
CA GLY A 281 8.80 -61.88 -18.33
C GLY A 281 8.36 -60.42 -18.51
N ILE A 282 9.31 -59.51 -18.30
CA ILE A 282 9.14 -58.06 -18.47
C ILE A 282 9.26 -57.71 -19.96
N GLY A 283 8.29 -56.98 -20.49
CA GLY A 283 8.32 -56.41 -21.83
C GLY A 283 8.17 -54.88 -21.81
N ASN A 284 8.37 -54.27 -22.97
CA ASN A 284 8.16 -52.83 -23.20
C ASN A 284 7.38 -52.64 -24.51
N VAL A 285 6.36 -51.78 -24.49
CA VAL A 285 5.62 -51.38 -25.67
C VAL A 285 5.47 -49.87 -25.74
N ARG A 286 5.52 -49.33 -26.96
CA ARG A 286 5.26 -47.92 -27.23
C ARG A 286 3.81 -47.71 -27.62
N MET A 287 3.12 -46.81 -26.93
CA MET A 287 1.72 -46.47 -27.18
C MET A 287 1.58 -44.99 -27.53
N THR A 288 0.69 -44.64 -28.47
CA THR A 288 0.39 -43.24 -28.83
C THR A 288 -0.61 -42.59 -27.89
N GLN A 289 -1.37 -43.39 -27.15
CA GLN A 289 -2.32 -42.96 -26.13
C GLN A 289 -1.87 -43.44 -24.75
N HIS A 290 -2.28 -42.71 -23.71
CA HIS A 290 -2.04 -43.14 -22.34
C HIS A 290 -2.85 -44.41 -22.05
N PRO A 291 -2.23 -45.49 -21.52
CA PRO A 291 -2.97 -46.71 -21.21
C PRO A 291 -4.05 -46.43 -20.15
N THR A 292 -5.26 -46.93 -20.37
CA THR A 292 -6.37 -46.81 -19.42
C THR A 292 -6.46 -48.06 -18.55
N GLY A 293 -6.00 -47.96 -17.30
CA GLY A 293 -6.02 -49.05 -16.31
C GLY A 293 -4.64 -49.68 -16.06
N ASP A 294 -4.60 -50.72 -15.21
CA ASP A 294 -3.34 -51.28 -14.70
C ASP A 294 -2.86 -52.53 -15.47
N THR A 295 -3.53 -52.88 -16.58
CA THR A 295 -3.20 -54.08 -17.36
C THR A 295 -3.29 -53.85 -18.87
N LEU A 296 -2.45 -54.55 -19.65
CA LEU A 296 -2.46 -54.58 -21.11
C LEU A 296 -2.98 -55.91 -21.62
N GLN A 297 -3.89 -55.89 -22.58
CA GLN A 297 -4.35 -57.11 -23.24
C GLN A 297 -3.24 -57.67 -24.15
N LEU A 298 -3.03 -58.99 -24.12
CA LEU A 298 -2.04 -59.71 -24.92
C LEU A 298 -2.74 -60.63 -25.94
N LYS A 299 -2.30 -60.61 -27.20
CA LYS A 299 -2.71 -61.54 -28.25
C LYS A 299 -1.48 -62.25 -28.78
N ARG A 300 -1.42 -63.58 -28.58
CA ARG A 300 -0.24 -64.41 -28.90
C ARG A 300 1.05 -63.96 -28.19
N GLY A 301 0.93 -63.46 -26.96
CA GLY A 301 2.07 -63.02 -26.14
C GLY A 301 2.56 -61.60 -26.41
N GLU A 302 1.98 -60.90 -27.39
CA GLU A 302 2.30 -59.50 -27.68
C GLU A 302 1.15 -58.57 -27.25
N PRO A 303 1.45 -57.34 -26.78
CA PRO A 303 0.42 -56.37 -26.42
C PRO A 303 -0.46 -55.99 -27.61
N VAL A 304 -1.78 -55.96 -27.37
CA VAL A 304 -2.75 -55.42 -28.31
C VAL A 304 -2.78 -53.91 -28.13
N ILE A 305 -2.14 -53.19 -29.05
CA ILE A 305 -2.12 -51.73 -29.07
C ILE A 305 -3.41 -51.25 -29.76
N PRO A 306 -4.23 -50.41 -29.10
CA PRO A 306 -5.41 -49.79 -29.72
C PRO A 306 -5.03 -48.69 -30.72
#